data_AF-A0A9D3RMM4-F1
#
_entry.id   AF-A0A9D3RMM4-F1
#
_cell.length_a   1.000
_cell.length_b   1.000
_cell.length_c   1.000
_cell.angle_alpha   90.00
_cell.angle_beta   90.00
_cell.angle_gamma   90.00
#
_symmetry.space_group_name_H-M   'P 1'
#
loop_
_entity.id
_entity.type
_entity.pdbx_description
1 polymer ?
#
loop_
_entity_poly.entity_id
_entity_poly.type
_entity_poly.pdbx_seq_one_letter_code
_entity_poly.pdbx_strand_id
1 'polypeptide(L)'
;MNLPPDKARLLRQYDSEKKWDLICDQERFQVKNPPHTYIQKLRGYVDPTVTRKKFRRRVQESTKVLRELEISLRTNHIRWVREFLNDENRGLDVLVEYLSFAQCAVMLDFEGQESGEEGALDKAKSWSRSIEDLHQCAGQPFLSALAQSARQSAHRYNTFTSSKTLKNSRLVSQKDDVHVCIMCLRAVMNYQYGFNMVMSHAHAVNEIALSLNNKSSRTKALVLELLAAVCLVRGGHEIILSAFDNFKEVCKEKHRFEKLMEYFRGEDGNIDFMVACMQFINIVVHSVEDMNFRVHLQYEFTKLGLDDFLEKSRHTESDKLAVQIQAYLDNVFDVGGLLEDAETKNVALEKVEELEDHLSHVTEKLLEVENETMTKVAELEKQLLQKDKDLVAIKETYESTSSQVNTLRRMIEEKDAAFRRRADLEKRLRELEQQGSVGVLRGVAARPWGQRRRRRRRVRDCGRSHGSARAARAGGARADPSADLEPPPPPPPPPLHPRPYPLAQGSSCQFRPLHPWPHLCQEHPRLSFSALAYQPSGLRSR
;
A
#
# COMPACT_ATOMS: atom_id res chain seq x y z
N MET A 1 -11.87 11.76 -37.57
CA MET A 1 -10.89 12.55 -36.80
C MET A 1 -10.14 11.77 -35.71
N ASN A 2 -10.53 10.53 -35.32
CA ASN A 2 -9.80 9.72 -34.30
C ASN A 2 -9.57 10.49 -32.98
N LEU A 3 -10.61 11.13 -32.47
CA LEU A 3 -10.52 12.02 -31.30
C LEU A 3 -10.65 11.23 -29.99
N PRO A 4 -9.86 11.53 -28.95
CA PRO A 4 -10.10 11.04 -27.60
C PRO A 4 -11.50 11.43 -27.11
N PRO A 5 -12.15 10.62 -26.25
CA PRO A 5 -13.51 10.87 -25.77
C PRO A 5 -13.73 12.29 -25.21
N ASP A 6 -12.77 12.83 -24.46
CA ASP A 6 -12.90 14.15 -23.83
C ASP A 6 -12.81 15.31 -24.83
N LYS A 7 -11.97 15.18 -25.87
CA LYS A 7 -11.94 16.17 -26.96
C LYS A 7 -13.21 16.10 -27.81
N ALA A 8 -13.77 14.90 -28.00
CA ALA A 8 -15.06 14.72 -28.65
C ALA A 8 -16.23 15.27 -27.81
N ARG A 9 -16.20 15.15 -26.47
CA ARG A 9 -17.17 15.79 -25.55
C ARG A 9 -17.13 17.31 -25.67
N LEU A 10 -15.94 17.90 -25.69
CA LEU A 10 -15.77 19.36 -25.83
C LEU A 10 -16.31 19.87 -27.18
N LEU A 11 -16.00 19.20 -28.30
CA LEU A 11 -16.53 19.59 -29.61
C LEU A 11 -18.06 19.42 -29.74
N ARG A 12 -18.67 18.50 -28.98
CA ARG A 12 -20.14 18.39 -28.94
C ARG A 12 -20.82 19.59 -28.29
N GLN A 13 -20.12 20.34 -27.43
CA GLN A 13 -20.64 21.53 -26.76
C GLN A 13 -20.65 22.79 -27.64
N TYR A 14 -20.04 22.75 -28.83
CA TYR A 14 -20.06 23.88 -29.76
C TYR A 14 -21.49 24.25 -30.18
N ASP A 15 -21.71 25.53 -30.46
CA ASP A 15 -22.91 26.03 -31.11
C ASP A 15 -23.10 25.46 -32.53
N SER A 16 -24.32 25.59 -33.07
CA SER A 16 -24.68 25.02 -34.37
C SER A 16 -23.94 25.65 -35.55
N GLU A 17 -23.56 26.92 -35.45
CA GLU A 17 -22.84 27.66 -36.49
C GLU A 17 -21.42 27.10 -36.64
N LYS A 18 -20.63 27.05 -35.56
CA LYS A 18 -19.29 26.43 -35.58
C LYS A 18 -19.30 24.96 -35.97
N LYS A 19 -20.37 24.22 -35.65
CA LYS A 19 -20.55 22.82 -36.11
C LYS A 19 -20.78 22.75 -37.61
N TRP A 20 -21.50 23.71 -38.19
CA TRP A 20 -21.75 23.79 -39.62
C TRP A 20 -20.47 24.18 -40.38
N ASP A 21 -19.71 25.17 -39.89
CA ASP A 21 -18.41 25.55 -40.46
C ASP A 21 -17.46 24.35 -40.52
N LEU A 22 -17.37 23.57 -39.43
CA LEU A 22 -16.54 22.37 -39.37
C LEU A 22 -16.97 21.28 -40.38
N ILE A 23 -18.24 21.20 -40.74
CA ILE A 23 -18.74 20.32 -41.81
C ILE A 23 -18.31 20.86 -43.17
N CYS A 24 -18.51 22.16 -43.44
CA CYS A 24 -18.10 22.80 -44.68
C CYS A 24 -16.58 22.69 -44.94
N ASP A 25 -15.75 22.90 -43.91
CA ASP A 25 -14.30 22.72 -44.00
C ASP A 25 -13.91 21.27 -44.29
N GLN A 26 -14.61 20.31 -43.69
CA GLN A 26 -14.37 18.88 -43.92
C GLN A 26 -14.77 18.43 -45.33
N GLU A 27 -15.77 19.04 -45.96
CA GLU A 27 -16.13 18.80 -47.36
C GLU A 27 -15.17 19.46 -48.36
N ARG A 28 -14.64 20.65 -48.02
CA ARG A 28 -13.60 21.34 -48.80
C ARG A 28 -12.26 20.59 -48.78
N PHE A 29 -11.98 19.83 -47.72
CA PHE A 29 -10.72 19.10 -47.56
C PHE A 29 -10.59 17.92 -48.52
N GLN A 30 -9.65 18.01 -49.46
CA GLN A 30 -9.30 16.92 -50.37
C GLN A 30 -7.94 16.29 -50.00
N VAL A 31 -7.87 14.96 -50.05
CA VAL A 31 -6.63 14.22 -49.81
C VAL A 31 -5.73 14.26 -51.05
N LYS A 32 -4.45 14.63 -50.87
CA LYS A 32 -3.48 14.79 -51.96
C LYS A 32 -3.23 13.53 -52.81
N ASN A 33 -3.13 12.36 -52.17
CA ASN A 33 -2.86 11.07 -52.83
C ASN A 33 -3.55 9.92 -52.08
N PRO A 34 -4.05 8.89 -52.79
CA PRO A 34 -4.52 7.65 -52.17
C PRO A 34 -3.36 6.80 -51.61
N PRO A 35 -3.61 5.87 -50.67
CA PRO A 35 -2.60 5.01 -50.04
C PRO A 35 -1.72 4.23 -51.04
N HIS A 36 -2.34 3.63 -52.07
CA HIS A 36 -1.65 2.78 -53.03
C HIS A 36 -0.49 3.49 -53.76
N THR A 37 -0.59 4.81 -53.96
CA THR A 37 0.48 5.63 -54.56
C THR A 37 1.78 5.61 -53.76
N TYR A 38 1.69 5.58 -52.43
CA TYR A 38 2.87 5.47 -51.56
C TYR A 38 3.39 4.04 -51.51
N ILE A 39 2.49 3.06 -51.42
CA ILE A 39 2.80 1.63 -51.35
C ILE A 39 3.54 1.15 -52.60
N GLN A 40 3.07 1.54 -53.79
CA GLN A 40 3.74 1.22 -55.06
C GLN A 40 5.17 1.80 -55.13
N LYS A 41 5.40 3.01 -54.61
CA LYS A 41 6.74 3.61 -54.53
C LYS A 41 7.66 2.82 -53.59
N LEU A 42 7.17 2.45 -52.40
CA LEU A 42 7.91 1.66 -51.41
C LEU A 42 8.27 0.27 -51.94
N ARG A 43 7.32 -0.48 -52.52
CA ARG A 43 7.59 -1.76 -53.20
C ARG A 43 8.65 -1.58 -54.30
N GLY A 44 8.55 -0.48 -55.07
CA GLY A 44 9.52 -0.10 -56.08
C GLY A 44 10.93 0.25 -55.58
N TYR A 45 11.14 0.43 -54.26
CA TYR A 45 12.44 0.62 -53.64
C TYR A 45 13.06 -0.70 -53.16
N VAL A 46 12.26 -1.67 -52.69
CA VAL A 46 12.75 -2.98 -52.21
C VAL A 46 13.04 -3.95 -53.36
N ASP A 47 12.33 -3.82 -54.49
CA ASP A 47 12.42 -4.68 -55.69
C ASP A 47 13.88 -5.03 -56.10
N PRO A 48 14.33 -6.28 -55.92
CA PRO A 48 15.71 -6.71 -56.17
C PRO A 48 16.03 -6.85 -57.66
N THR A 49 15.02 -6.92 -58.55
CA THR A 49 15.21 -7.04 -60.00
C THR A 49 15.77 -5.76 -60.62
N VAL A 50 15.58 -4.62 -59.94
CA VAL A 50 15.98 -3.29 -60.40
C VAL A 50 17.51 -3.19 -60.51
N THR A 51 17.98 -2.61 -61.63
CA THR A 51 19.41 -2.28 -61.78
C THR A 51 19.83 -1.19 -60.80
N ARG A 52 21.07 -1.24 -60.29
CA ARG A 52 21.56 -0.26 -59.29
C ARG A 52 21.39 1.21 -59.75
N LYS A 53 21.54 1.49 -61.05
CA LYS A 53 21.31 2.83 -61.65
C LYS A 53 19.85 3.26 -61.56
N LYS A 54 18.89 2.36 -61.82
CA LYS A 54 17.44 2.63 -61.66
C LYS A 54 17.07 2.75 -60.18
N PHE A 55 17.59 1.89 -59.31
CA PHE A 55 17.39 1.96 -57.84
C PHE A 55 17.81 3.32 -57.28
N ARG A 56 19.07 3.76 -57.53
CA ARG A 56 19.59 5.06 -57.05
C ARG A 56 18.71 6.25 -57.45
N ARG A 57 18.09 6.21 -58.63
CA ARG A 57 17.15 7.25 -59.10
C ARG A 57 15.81 7.17 -58.36
N ARG A 58 15.25 5.97 -58.19
CA ARG A 58 13.99 5.76 -57.44
C ARG A 58 14.11 6.23 -55.99
N VAL A 59 15.16 5.81 -55.28
CA VAL A 59 15.38 6.18 -53.86
C VAL A 59 15.95 7.59 -53.66
N GLN A 60 16.11 8.41 -54.71
CA GLN A 60 16.60 9.77 -54.54
C GLN A 60 15.65 10.59 -53.67
N GLU A 61 14.35 10.52 -53.94
CA GLU A 61 13.28 11.20 -53.18
C GLU A 61 12.63 10.33 -52.08
N SER A 62 13.20 9.17 -51.72
CA SER A 62 12.59 8.21 -50.76
C SER A 62 12.14 8.89 -49.46
N THR A 63 13.01 9.69 -48.83
CA THR A 63 12.76 10.42 -47.59
C THR A 63 11.62 11.43 -47.72
N LYS A 64 11.44 12.05 -48.90
CA LYS A 64 10.35 12.99 -49.16
C LYS A 64 9.02 12.24 -49.29
N VAL A 65 9.01 11.12 -50.00
CA VAL A 65 7.83 10.24 -50.13
C VAL A 65 7.41 9.68 -48.77
N LEU A 66 8.37 9.26 -47.95
CA LEU A 66 8.14 8.82 -46.57
C LEU A 66 7.58 9.95 -45.68
N ARG A 67 8.09 11.18 -45.79
CA ARG A 67 7.55 12.32 -45.04
C ARG A 67 6.13 12.68 -45.47
N GLU A 68 5.82 12.63 -46.76
CA GLU A 68 4.44 12.80 -47.26
C GLU A 68 3.51 11.67 -46.78
N LEU A 69 4.02 10.44 -46.66
CA LEU A 69 3.29 9.30 -46.10
C LEU A 69 3.04 9.46 -44.58
N GLU A 70 4.04 9.87 -43.80
CA GLU A 70 3.92 10.17 -42.36
C GLU A 70 2.82 11.20 -42.11
N ILE A 71 2.85 12.31 -42.84
CA ILE A 71 1.85 13.36 -42.76
C ILE A 71 0.48 12.79 -43.12
N SER A 72 0.38 12.04 -44.22
CA SER A 72 -0.88 11.42 -44.66
C SER A 72 -1.46 10.46 -43.61
N LEU A 73 -0.64 9.62 -42.98
CA LEU A 73 -1.06 8.71 -41.90
C LEU A 73 -1.54 9.46 -40.65
N ARG A 74 -0.90 10.58 -40.32
CA ARG A 74 -1.18 11.35 -39.09
C ARG A 74 -2.32 12.36 -39.23
N THR A 75 -2.50 12.98 -40.39
CA THR A 75 -3.43 14.13 -40.56
C THR A 75 -4.64 13.87 -41.46
N ASN A 76 -4.64 12.81 -42.28
CA ASN A 76 -5.83 12.50 -43.09
C ASN A 76 -6.96 11.91 -42.23
N HIS A 77 -8.16 11.86 -42.81
CA HIS A 77 -9.30 11.21 -42.19
C HIS A 77 -9.05 9.71 -41.98
N ILE A 78 -9.56 9.14 -40.89
CA ILE A 78 -9.21 7.78 -40.42
C ILE A 78 -9.52 6.64 -41.42
N ARG A 79 -10.43 6.85 -42.38
CA ARG A 79 -10.68 5.88 -43.46
C ARG A 79 -9.46 5.69 -44.37
N TRP A 80 -8.67 6.74 -44.59
CA TRP A 80 -7.41 6.67 -45.36
C TRP A 80 -6.39 5.74 -44.69
N VAL A 81 -6.29 5.78 -43.36
CA VAL A 81 -5.43 4.87 -42.58
C VAL A 81 -5.99 3.44 -42.62
N ARG A 82 -7.31 3.25 -42.53
CA ARG A 82 -7.93 1.92 -42.73
C ARG A 82 -7.66 1.36 -44.13
N GLU A 83 -7.76 2.18 -45.16
CA GLU A 83 -7.48 1.80 -46.54
C GLU A 83 -6.00 1.42 -46.72
N PHE A 84 -5.05 2.19 -46.16
CA PHE A 84 -3.64 1.83 -46.15
C PHE A 84 -3.36 0.48 -45.47
N LEU A 85 -4.09 0.17 -44.38
CA LEU A 85 -3.93 -1.05 -43.58
C LEU A 85 -4.78 -2.25 -44.05
N ASN A 86 -5.60 -2.13 -45.11
CA ASN A 86 -6.48 -3.22 -45.54
C ASN A 86 -5.72 -4.35 -46.26
N ASP A 87 -6.40 -5.49 -46.45
CA ASP A 87 -5.83 -6.70 -47.05
C ASP A 87 -5.46 -6.53 -48.55
N GLU A 88 -6.02 -5.53 -49.22
CA GLU A 88 -5.71 -5.20 -50.63
C GLU A 88 -4.37 -4.45 -50.73
N ASN A 89 -4.19 -3.43 -49.90
CA ASN A 89 -3.03 -2.54 -49.91
C ASN A 89 -1.83 -3.16 -49.16
N ARG A 90 -2.09 -3.80 -48.01
CA ARG A 90 -1.07 -4.38 -47.10
C ARG A 90 0.04 -3.38 -46.78
N GLY A 91 -0.34 -2.13 -46.50
CA GLY A 91 0.60 -1.02 -46.32
C GLY A 91 1.52 -1.19 -45.11
N LEU A 92 1.06 -1.86 -44.05
CA LEU A 92 1.89 -2.19 -42.88
C LEU A 92 3.04 -3.12 -43.29
N ASP A 93 2.76 -4.24 -43.94
CA ASP A 93 3.74 -5.23 -44.38
C ASP A 93 4.82 -4.57 -45.25
N VAL A 94 4.43 -3.73 -46.21
CA VAL A 94 5.34 -3.02 -47.13
C VAL A 94 6.18 -1.97 -46.40
N LEU A 95 5.63 -1.30 -45.39
CA LEU A 95 6.36 -0.34 -44.56
C LEU A 95 7.41 -1.05 -43.69
N VAL A 96 7.04 -2.20 -43.09
CA VAL A 96 7.94 -3.03 -42.26
C VAL A 96 9.02 -3.68 -43.13
N GLU A 97 8.69 -4.16 -44.33
CA GLU A 97 9.64 -4.68 -45.31
C GLU A 97 10.66 -3.61 -45.73
N TYR A 98 10.21 -2.38 -46.01
CA TYR A 98 11.10 -1.27 -46.33
C TYR A 98 12.00 -0.86 -45.16
N LEU A 99 11.46 -0.85 -43.93
CA LEU A 99 12.23 -0.59 -42.71
C LEU A 99 13.36 -1.63 -42.55
N SER A 100 13.03 -2.91 -42.68
CA SER A 100 13.97 -4.04 -42.61
C SER A 100 15.08 -3.91 -43.66
N PHE A 101 14.70 -3.63 -44.91
CA PHE A 101 15.66 -3.36 -45.98
C PHE A 101 16.55 -2.14 -45.68
N ALA A 102 16.01 -1.07 -45.12
CA ALA A 102 16.77 0.14 -44.80
C ALA A 102 17.76 -0.03 -43.63
N GLN A 103 17.55 -1.03 -42.78
CA GLN A 103 18.37 -1.29 -41.58
C GLN A 103 19.36 -2.44 -41.72
N CYS A 104 19.13 -3.37 -42.65
CA CYS A 104 19.99 -4.54 -42.88
C CYS A 104 21.50 -4.22 -42.92
N ALA A 105 21.89 -3.07 -43.47
CA ALA A 105 23.28 -2.61 -43.46
C ALA A 105 23.85 -2.29 -42.08
N VAL A 106 23.08 -1.63 -41.21
CA VAL A 106 23.53 -1.19 -39.88
C VAL A 106 23.86 -2.40 -39.01
N MET A 107 23.09 -3.48 -39.14
CA MET A 107 23.25 -4.66 -38.30
C MET A 107 24.48 -5.50 -38.69
N LEU A 108 24.79 -5.58 -39.99
CA LEU A 108 25.98 -6.31 -40.47
C LEU A 108 27.28 -5.52 -40.31
N ASP A 109 27.23 -4.19 -40.14
CA ASP A 109 28.42 -3.39 -39.85
C ASP A 109 29.03 -3.70 -38.46
N PHE A 110 28.28 -4.35 -37.54
CA PHE A 110 28.82 -4.84 -36.28
C PHE A 110 29.76 -6.06 -36.43
N GLU A 111 29.53 -6.95 -37.41
CA GLU A 111 30.37 -8.14 -37.63
C GLU A 111 31.83 -7.78 -37.95
N GLY A 112 32.05 -6.58 -38.52
CA GLY A 112 33.37 -6.10 -38.92
C GLY A 112 34.22 -5.51 -37.79
N GLN A 113 33.66 -5.28 -36.60
CA GLN A 113 34.36 -4.56 -35.52
C GLN A 113 34.90 -5.47 -34.40
N GLU A 114 34.36 -6.68 -34.24
CA GLU A 114 34.87 -7.67 -33.26
C GLU A 114 35.96 -8.59 -33.83
N SER A 115 36.13 -8.66 -35.16
CA SER A 115 37.17 -9.47 -35.83
C SER A 115 38.58 -8.83 -35.76
N GLY A 116 38.86 -8.10 -34.68
CA GLY A 116 40.00 -7.19 -34.54
C GLY A 116 41.21 -7.75 -33.78
N GLU A 117 41.04 -8.81 -32.99
CA GLU A 117 42.12 -9.44 -32.23
C GLU A 117 41.82 -10.94 -31.97
N GLU A 118 42.85 -11.77 -32.14
CA GLU A 118 42.92 -13.25 -31.98
C GLU A 118 42.67 -14.17 -33.21
N GLY A 119 43.55 -15.18 -33.34
CA GLY A 119 43.15 -16.51 -33.80
C GLY A 119 43.16 -16.81 -35.31
N ALA A 120 44.31 -16.71 -35.99
CA ALA A 120 44.48 -17.21 -37.35
C ALA A 120 44.54 -18.75 -37.48
N LEU A 121 43.57 -19.49 -36.93
CA LEU A 121 43.38 -20.94 -37.17
C LEU A 121 41.99 -21.46 -36.72
N ASP A 122 40.98 -21.49 -37.61
CA ASP A 122 39.99 -22.60 -37.66
C ASP A 122 39.09 -22.54 -38.91
N LYS A 123 39.64 -22.80 -40.11
CA LYS A 123 38.85 -22.87 -41.37
C LYS A 123 38.13 -24.22 -41.59
N ALA A 124 38.05 -25.05 -40.55
CA ALA A 124 37.80 -26.50 -40.65
C ALA A 124 36.61 -27.04 -39.82
N LYS A 125 35.58 -26.23 -39.53
CA LYS A 125 34.33 -26.69 -38.87
C LYS A 125 33.02 -26.39 -39.61
N SER A 126 33.08 -25.96 -40.87
CA SER A 126 31.89 -25.56 -41.64
C SER A 126 31.00 -26.72 -42.14
N TRP A 127 31.35 -27.99 -41.88
CA TRP A 127 30.70 -29.17 -42.50
C TRP A 127 30.09 -30.18 -41.51
N SER A 128 30.10 -29.90 -40.20
CA SER A 128 29.49 -30.77 -39.17
C SER A 128 28.12 -30.23 -38.71
N ARG A 129 27.12 -30.29 -39.60
CA ARG A 129 25.69 -30.08 -39.28
C ARG A 129 24.80 -31.03 -40.09
N SER A 130 24.99 -32.33 -39.88
CA SER A 130 24.05 -33.35 -40.35
C SER A 130 24.11 -34.56 -39.44
N ILE A 131 22.92 -35.11 -39.14
CA ILE A 131 22.64 -36.23 -38.21
C ILE A 131 22.65 -35.80 -36.73
N GLU A 132 21.71 -36.39 -35.97
CA GLU A 132 21.23 -36.01 -34.61
C GLU A 132 20.41 -34.69 -34.62
N ASP A 133 19.12 -34.62 -34.23
CA ASP A 133 18.28 -35.60 -33.53
C ASP A 133 16.94 -35.90 -34.22
N LEU A 134 16.55 -37.18 -34.13
CA LEU A 134 15.23 -37.68 -34.48
C LEU A 134 14.78 -38.60 -33.34
N HIS A 135 14.30 -38.02 -32.21
CA HIS A 135 13.28 -38.57 -31.31
C HIS A 135 13.09 -37.71 -30.03
N GLN A 136 11.84 -37.69 -29.55
CA GLN A 136 11.36 -37.22 -28.22
C GLN A 136 11.42 -35.68 -27.96
N CYS A 137 10.44 -35.06 -27.30
CA CYS A 137 9.16 -35.55 -26.77
C CYS A 137 8.01 -34.55 -26.98
N ALA A 138 6.77 -35.02 -26.95
CA ALA A 138 5.58 -34.20 -27.16
C ALA A 138 5.16 -33.43 -25.89
N GLY A 139 4.85 -32.15 -26.04
CA GLY A 139 4.16 -31.35 -25.01
C GLY A 139 4.74 -29.94 -24.82
N GLN A 140 4.09 -28.95 -25.46
CA GLN A 140 4.11 -27.47 -25.24
C GLN A 140 4.07 -26.73 -26.61
N PRO A 141 2.90 -26.28 -27.09
CA PRO A 141 2.78 -25.63 -28.41
C PRO A 141 3.47 -24.25 -28.52
N PHE A 142 3.74 -23.57 -27.41
CA PHE A 142 4.07 -22.14 -27.39
C PHE A 142 5.54 -21.83 -27.70
N LEU A 143 6.48 -22.55 -27.07
CA LEU A 143 7.93 -22.33 -27.26
C LEU A 143 8.40 -22.60 -28.71
N SER A 144 7.67 -23.45 -29.44
CA SER A 144 7.92 -23.70 -30.87
C SER A 144 7.76 -22.44 -31.73
N ALA A 145 6.75 -21.61 -31.45
CA ALA A 145 6.44 -20.42 -32.25
C ALA A 145 7.51 -19.32 -32.09
N LEU A 146 8.00 -19.10 -30.86
CA LEU A 146 9.04 -18.12 -30.55
C LEU A 146 10.36 -18.46 -31.27
N ALA A 147 10.82 -19.71 -31.12
CA ALA A 147 12.01 -20.20 -31.82
C ALA A 147 11.84 -20.19 -33.34
N GLN A 148 10.62 -20.28 -33.86
CA GLN A 148 10.32 -20.21 -35.29
C GLN A 148 10.31 -18.76 -35.81
N SER A 149 9.79 -17.80 -35.06
CA SER A 149 9.84 -16.37 -35.39
C SER A 149 11.28 -15.83 -35.41
N ALA A 150 12.09 -16.14 -34.38
CA ALA A 150 13.50 -15.77 -34.34
C ALA A 150 14.29 -16.39 -35.53
N ARG A 151 14.03 -17.66 -35.85
CA ARG A 151 14.59 -18.32 -37.03
C ARG A 151 14.14 -17.67 -38.35
N GLN A 152 12.90 -17.21 -38.47
CA GLN A 152 12.38 -16.51 -39.65
C GLN A 152 13.02 -15.12 -39.84
N SER A 153 13.16 -14.32 -38.78
CA SER A 153 13.89 -13.04 -38.84
C SER A 153 15.35 -13.25 -39.24
N ALA A 154 16.04 -14.21 -38.62
CA ALA A 154 17.41 -14.56 -39.01
C ALA A 154 17.50 -15.01 -40.48
N HIS A 155 16.50 -15.77 -40.98
CA HIS A 155 16.43 -16.15 -42.40
C HIS A 155 16.22 -14.94 -43.33
N ARG A 156 15.42 -13.93 -42.95
CA ARG A 156 15.24 -12.73 -43.78
C ARG A 156 16.55 -11.93 -43.93
N TYR A 157 17.31 -11.72 -42.86
CA TYR A 157 18.63 -11.08 -42.98
C TYR A 157 19.64 -11.96 -43.74
N ASN A 158 19.59 -13.28 -43.57
CA ASN A 158 20.39 -14.22 -44.37
C ASN A 158 20.00 -14.19 -45.87
N THR A 159 18.76 -13.79 -46.20
CA THR A 159 18.29 -13.57 -47.58
C THR A 159 18.77 -12.23 -48.15
N PHE A 160 19.06 -11.23 -47.30
CA PHE A 160 19.62 -9.94 -47.71
C PHE A 160 21.15 -9.94 -47.89
N THR A 161 21.83 -11.07 -47.67
CA THR A 161 23.30 -11.27 -47.81
C THR A 161 23.88 -10.97 -49.19
N SER A 162 23.04 -10.78 -50.22
CA SER A 162 23.51 -10.31 -51.53
C SER A 162 24.25 -8.98 -51.39
N SER A 163 25.54 -8.97 -51.75
CA SER A 163 26.40 -7.77 -51.74
C SER A 163 25.78 -6.57 -52.49
N LYS A 164 24.92 -6.83 -53.49
CA LYS A 164 24.12 -5.81 -54.18
C LYS A 164 23.12 -5.14 -53.24
N THR A 165 22.33 -5.93 -52.52
CA THR A 165 21.27 -5.48 -51.61
C THR A 165 21.85 -4.77 -50.41
N LEU A 166 22.91 -5.32 -49.79
CA LEU A 166 23.63 -4.66 -48.69
C LEU A 166 24.17 -3.27 -49.07
N LYS A 167 24.78 -3.14 -50.26
CA LYS A 167 25.28 -1.85 -50.78
C LYS A 167 24.16 -0.87 -51.15
N ASN A 168 22.94 -1.35 -51.39
CA ASN A 168 21.76 -0.52 -51.60
C ASN A 168 21.13 -0.09 -50.27
N SER A 169 21.07 -0.99 -49.28
CA SER A 169 20.65 -0.72 -47.89
C SER A 169 21.50 0.39 -47.25
N ARG A 170 22.83 0.32 -47.37
CA ARG A 170 23.76 1.38 -46.90
C ARG A 170 23.40 2.78 -47.43
N LEU A 171 22.90 2.89 -48.66
CA LEU A 171 22.55 4.18 -49.27
C LEU A 171 21.27 4.80 -48.68
N VAL A 172 20.30 3.98 -48.24
CA VAL A 172 19.07 4.48 -47.60
C VAL A 172 19.22 4.60 -46.08
N SER A 173 20.05 3.76 -45.46
CA SER A 173 20.42 3.80 -44.04
C SER A 173 21.07 5.14 -43.62
N GLN A 174 21.81 5.78 -44.53
CA GLN A 174 22.44 7.09 -44.31
C GLN A 174 21.46 8.28 -44.38
N LYS A 175 20.16 8.03 -44.61
CA LYS A 175 19.10 9.04 -44.67
C LYS A 175 18.17 8.96 -43.47
N ASP A 176 17.32 9.96 -43.28
CA ASP A 176 16.23 9.93 -42.29
C ASP A 176 15.17 8.84 -42.56
N ASP A 177 15.28 8.07 -43.65
CA ASP A 177 14.28 7.09 -44.09
C ASP A 177 13.85 6.15 -42.94
N VAL A 178 14.81 5.66 -42.15
CA VAL A 178 14.55 4.86 -40.95
C VAL A 178 13.73 5.64 -39.92
N HIS A 179 14.16 6.85 -39.55
CA HIS A 179 13.46 7.69 -38.57
C HIS A 179 12.02 7.97 -39.00
N VAL A 180 11.81 8.29 -40.27
CA VAL A 180 10.48 8.61 -40.80
C VAL A 180 9.60 7.36 -40.88
N CYS A 181 10.14 6.17 -41.15
CA CYS A 181 9.38 4.92 -41.03
C CYS A 181 8.90 4.66 -39.59
N ILE A 182 9.72 4.95 -38.58
CA ILE A 182 9.30 4.88 -37.17
C ILE A 182 8.20 5.93 -36.86
N MET A 183 8.28 7.14 -37.44
CA MET A 183 7.20 8.13 -37.33
C MET A 183 5.90 7.65 -38.01
N CYS A 184 5.98 6.97 -39.17
CA CYS A 184 4.81 6.35 -39.80
C CYS A 184 4.19 5.26 -38.90
N LEU A 185 5.01 4.40 -38.28
CA LEU A 185 4.53 3.39 -37.33
C LEU A 185 3.89 4.04 -36.09
N ARG A 186 4.47 5.12 -35.54
CA ARG A 186 3.85 5.93 -34.47
C ARG A 186 2.47 6.46 -34.88
N ALA A 187 2.31 6.93 -36.11
CA ALA A 187 1.02 7.42 -36.62
C ALA A 187 -0.01 6.28 -36.76
N VAL A 188 0.41 5.10 -37.22
CA VAL A 188 -0.43 3.87 -37.28
C VAL A 188 -0.84 3.42 -35.86
N MET A 189 0.10 3.40 -34.92
CA MET A 189 -0.13 3.01 -33.52
C MET A 189 -1.01 3.98 -32.74
N ASN A 190 -1.13 5.24 -33.16
CA ASN A 190 -2.09 6.20 -32.61
C ASN A 190 -3.56 5.87 -33.00
N TYR A 191 -3.78 4.90 -33.88
CA TYR A 191 -5.10 4.35 -34.19
C TYR A 191 -5.25 2.95 -33.58
N GLN A 192 -6.22 2.75 -32.69
CA GLN A 192 -6.44 1.48 -31.95
C GLN A 192 -6.38 0.21 -32.82
N TYR A 193 -6.98 0.22 -34.01
CA TYR A 193 -6.92 -0.94 -34.92
C TYR A 193 -5.51 -1.13 -35.51
N GLY A 194 -4.84 -0.04 -35.90
CA GLY A 194 -3.46 -0.07 -36.37
C GLY A 194 -2.47 -0.53 -35.28
N PHE A 195 -2.68 -0.12 -34.03
CA PHE A 195 -1.93 -0.60 -32.87
C PHE A 195 -2.05 -2.12 -32.71
N ASN A 196 -3.28 -2.66 -32.73
CA ASN A 196 -3.52 -4.10 -32.65
C ASN A 196 -2.90 -4.86 -33.83
N MET A 197 -2.94 -4.30 -35.05
CA MET A 197 -2.25 -4.88 -36.22
C MET A 197 -0.74 -4.89 -36.05
N VAL A 198 -0.13 -3.82 -35.49
CA VAL A 198 1.32 -3.78 -35.21
C VAL A 198 1.73 -4.83 -34.18
N MET A 199 0.95 -5.01 -33.10
CA MET A 199 1.20 -6.08 -32.11
C MET A 199 1.05 -7.48 -32.71
N SER A 200 0.07 -7.68 -33.60
CA SER A 200 -0.22 -8.99 -34.20
C SER A 200 0.68 -9.32 -35.40
N HIS A 201 1.35 -8.32 -35.99
CA HIS A 201 2.23 -8.51 -37.14
C HIS A 201 3.57 -9.10 -36.70
N ALA A 202 3.85 -10.34 -37.13
CA ALA A 202 4.94 -11.22 -36.69
C ALA A 202 6.36 -10.60 -36.63
N HIS A 203 6.58 -9.46 -37.29
CA HIS A 203 7.88 -8.81 -37.40
C HIS A 203 7.86 -7.32 -37.04
N ALA A 204 6.70 -6.68 -36.81
CA ALA A 204 6.67 -5.21 -36.73
C ALA A 204 7.39 -4.70 -35.48
N VAL A 205 7.14 -5.29 -34.31
CA VAL A 205 7.80 -4.92 -33.05
C VAL A 205 9.29 -5.29 -33.07
N ASN A 206 9.67 -6.40 -33.68
CA ASN A 206 11.08 -6.81 -33.81
C ASN A 206 11.88 -5.80 -34.65
N GLU A 207 11.34 -5.33 -35.77
CA GLU A 207 12.00 -4.34 -36.62
C GLU A 207 12.02 -2.95 -35.95
N ILE A 208 11.00 -2.61 -35.14
CA ILE A 208 11.06 -1.43 -34.25
C ILE A 208 12.20 -1.59 -33.22
N ALA A 209 12.37 -2.75 -32.59
CA ALA A 209 13.47 -2.99 -31.64
C ALA A 209 14.85 -2.90 -32.32
N LEU A 210 15.03 -3.53 -33.49
CA LEU A 210 16.27 -3.47 -34.26
C LEU A 210 16.61 -2.04 -34.73
N SER A 211 15.62 -1.16 -34.84
CA SER A 211 15.79 0.28 -35.11
C SER A 211 16.59 1.01 -34.02
N LEU A 212 16.72 0.46 -32.82
CA LEU A 212 17.54 0.99 -31.72
C LEU A 212 19.03 1.11 -32.11
N ASN A 213 19.52 0.28 -33.04
CA ASN A 213 20.88 0.38 -33.59
C ASN A 213 21.13 1.66 -34.43
N ASN A 214 20.11 2.50 -34.67
CA ASN A 214 20.29 3.74 -35.42
C ASN A 214 21.20 4.74 -34.67
N LYS A 215 22.14 5.35 -35.39
CA LYS A 215 23.09 6.32 -34.81
C LYS A 215 22.43 7.55 -34.18
N SER A 216 21.26 7.95 -34.65
CA SER A 216 20.53 9.12 -34.13
C SER A 216 19.85 8.83 -32.79
N SER A 217 20.28 9.48 -31.71
CA SER A 217 19.67 9.39 -30.38
C SER A 217 18.18 9.78 -30.39
N ARG A 218 17.78 10.76 -31.21
CA ARG A 218 16.37 11.11 -31.48
C ARG A 218 15.56 9.93 -32.04
N THR A 219 16.18 9.06 -32.84
CA THR A 219 15.52 7.84 -33.34
C THR A 219 15.45 6.79 -32.25
N LYS A 220 16.53 6.58 -31.48
CA LYS A 220 16.52 5.67 -30.32
C LYS A 220 15.44 6.04 -29.30
N ALA A 221 15.32 7.33 -28.95
CA ALA A 221 14.31 7.84 -28.04
C ALA A 221 12.89 7.51 -28.51
N LEU A 222 12.59 7.78 -29.79
CA LEU A 222 11.27 7.49 -30.38
C LEU A 222 10.99 5.97 -30.46
N VAL A 223 12.01 5.15 -30.70
CA VAL A 223 11.88 3.68 -30.65
C VAL A 223 11.50 3.23 -29.24
N LEU A 224 12.19 3.74 -28.21
CA LEU A 224 11.93 3.41 -26.82
C LEU A 224 10.55 3.90 -26.34
N GLU A 225 10.10 5.10 -26.76
CA GLU A 225 8.72 5.57 -26.55
C GLU A 225 7.67 4.56 -27.09
N LEU A 226 7.89 4.01 -28.28
CA LEU A 226 6.97 3.05 -28.90
C LEU A 226 7.00 1.68 -28.21
N LEU A 227 8.19 1.19 -27.87
CA LEU A 227 8.37 -0.09 -27.19
C LEU A 227 7.78 -0.03 -25.77
N ALA A 228 7.97 1.08 -25.05
CA ALA A 228 7.34 1.33 -23.75
C ALA A 228 5.81 1.32 -23.83
N ALA A 229 5.23 1.97 -24.85
CA ALA A 229 3.79 1.98 -25.06
C ALA A 229 3.20 0.59 -25.38
N VAL A 230 3.94 -0.26 -26.10
CA VAL A 230 3.55 -1.67 -26.31
C VAL A 230 3.75 -2.49 -25.03
N CYS A 231 4.81 -2.26 -24.26
CA CYS A 231 5.09 -2.99 -23.02
C CYS A 231 3.97 -2.85 -21.96
N LEU A 232 3.32 -1.69 -21.90
CA LEU A 232 2.28 -1.37 -20.92
C LEU A 232 0.89 -1.96 -21.21
N VAL A 233 0.64 -2.51 -22.41
CA VAL A 233 -0.67 -3.12 -22.72
C VAL A 233 -0.67 -4.63 -22.41
N ARG A 234 -1.86 -5.19 -22.16
CA ARG A 234 -2.02 -6.63 -21.86
C ARG A 234 -1.46 -7.51 -22.99
N GLY A 235 -0.61 -8.47 -22.61
CA GLY A 235 0.14 -9.33 -23.54
C GLY A 235 1.29 -8.64 -24.28
N GLY A 236 1.49 -7.33 -24.10
CA GLY A 236 2.54 -6.58 -24.77
C GLY A 236 3.94 -6.80 -24.19
N HIS A 237 4.04 -7.07 -22.89
CA HIS A 237 5.32 -7.36 -22.22
C HIS A 237 6.04 -8.58 -22.83
N GLU A 238 5.32 -9.68 -23.04
CA GLU A 238 5.85 -10.88 -23.72
C GLU A 238 6.36 -10.59 -25.14
N ILE A 239 5.64 -9.75 -25.90
CA ILE A 239 6.04 -9.34 -27.25
C ILE A 239 7.33 -8.51 -27.20
N ILE A 240 7.49 -7.63 -26.22
CA ILE A 240 8.70 -6.83 -26.03
C ILE A 240 9.89 -7.72 -25.65
N LEU A 241 9.73 -8.64 -24.71
CA LEU A 241 10.80 -9.58 -24.36
C LEU A 241 11.19 -10.45 -25.56
N SER A 242 10.22 -11.01 -26.29
CA SER A 242 10.48 -11.78 -27.51
C SER A 242 11.16 -10.95 -28.61
N ALA A 243 10.85 -9.66 -28.72
CA ALA A 243 11.51 -8.76 -29.66
C ALA A 243 12.98 -8.50 -29.27
N PHE A 244 13.28 -8.38 -27.97
CA PHE A 244 14.65 -8.24 -27.47
C PHE A 244 15.43 -9.57 -27.45
N ASP A 245 14.77 -10.72 -27.30
CA ASP A 245 15.38 -12.04 -27.56
C ASP A 245 15.75 -12.17 -29.06
N ASN A 246 14.89 -11.69 -29.96
CA ASN A 246 15.23 -11.62 -31.38
C ASN A 246 16.35 -10.60 -31.67
N PHE A 247 16.36 -9.46 -30.98
CA PHE A 247 17.43 -8.46 -31.06
C PHE A 247 18.76 -9.10 -30.67
N LYS A 248 18.82 -9.79 -29.52
CA LYS A 248 20.00 -10.53 -29.05
C LYS A 248 20.56 -11.47 -30.13
N GLU A 249 19.71 -12.33 -30.69
CA GLU A 249 20.10 -13.33 -31.70
C GLU A 249 20.54 -12.72 -33.04
N VAL A 250 19.99 -11.57 -33.43
CA VAL A 250 20.34 -10.88 -34.68
C VAL A 250 21.57 -10.00 -34.52
N CYS A 251 21.69 -9.30 -33.38
CA CYS A 251 22.80 -8.39 -33.05
C CYS A 251 24.02 -9.09 -32.43
N LYS A 252 23.93 -10.39 -32.13
CA LYS A 252 24.95 -11.25 -31.50
C LYS A 252 25.37 -10.81 -30.10
N GLU A 253 24.42 -10.31 -29.32
CA GLU A 253 24.64 -10.00 -27.91
C GLU A 253 24.81 -11.29 -27.07
N LYS A 254 25.66 -11.24 -26.04
CA LYS A 254 25.83 -12.35 -25.07
C LYS A 254 24.63 -12.40 -24.13
N HIS A 255 24.17 -11.22 -23.72
CA HIS A 255 22.99 -11.02 -22.88
C HIS A 255 21.97 -10.14 -23.58
N ARG A 256 20.68 -10.35 -23.29
CA ARG A 256 19.62 -9.46 -23.77
C ARG A 256 19.83 -8.06 -23.18
N PHE A 257 19.51 -7.01 -23.95
CA PHE A 257 19.66 -5.60 -23.55
C PHE A 257 21.11 -5.08 -23.45
N GLU A 258 22.12 -5.85 -23.88
CA GLU A 258 23.54 -5.48 -23.75
C GLU A 258 23.87 -4.18 -24.50
N LYS A 259 23.45 -4.04 -25.77
CA LYS A 259 23.61 -2.81 -26.56
C LYS A 259 22.69 -1.67 -26.12
N LEU A 260 21.52 -1.98 -25.53
CA LEU A 260 20.68 -0.95 -24.92
C LEU A 260 21.45 -0.26 -23.78
N MET A 261 22.12 -1.05 -22.93
CA MET A 261 22.96 -0.54 -21.85
C MET A 261 24.26 0.11 -22.35
N GLU A 262 24.86 -0.38 -23.44
CA GLU A 262 25.97 0.30 -24.13
C GLU A 262 25.55 1.71 -24.59
N TYR A 263 24.42 1.84 -25.29
CA TYR A 263 23.91 3.12 -25.77
C TYR A 263 23.50 4.06 -24.64
N PHE A 264 22.95 3.53 -23.54
CA PHE A 264 22.56 4.34 -22.40
C PHE A 264 23.78 4.92 -21.66
N ARG A 265 24.81 4.08 -21.42
CA ARG A 265 26.05 4.53 -20.77
C ARG A 265 26.93 5.43 -21.64
N GLY A 266 26.84 5.29 -22.96
CA GLY A 266 27.64 6.04 -23.93
C GLY A 266 27.01 7.36 -24.41
N GLU A 267 25.86 7.78 -23.87
CA GLU A 267 25.23 9.05 -24.23
C GLU A 267 25.41 10.10 -23.12
N ASP A 268 26.25 11.10 -23.39
CA ASP A 268 26.39 12.28 -22.53
C ASP A 268 25.56 13.49 -23.02
N GLY A 269 25.11 13.49 -24.28
CA GLY A 269 24.59 14.69 -24.95
C GLY A 269 23.07 14.79 -25.10
N ASN A 270 22.35 13.67 -25.09
CA ASN A 270 20.92 13.62 -25.41
C ASN A 270 20.03 13.23 -24.22
N ILE A 271 19.65 14.24 -23.42
CA ILE A 271 18.74 14.07 -22.27
C ILE A 271 17.43 13.35 -22.65
N ASP A 272 16.80 13.71 -23.78
CA ASP A 272 15.51 13.10 -24.19
C ASP A 272 15.64 11.59 -24.44
N PHE A 273 16.77 11.12 -25.01
CA PHE A 273 17.05 9.69 -25.14
C PHE A 273 17.32 9.03 -23.78
N MET A 274 18.13 9.64 -22.91
CA MET A 274 18.39 9.09 -21.58
C MET A 274 17.09 8.93 -20.76
N VAL A 275 16.20 9.93 -20.82
CA VAL A 275 14.87 9.88 -20.18
C VAL A 275 14.02 8.74 -20.78
N ALA A 276 13.95 8.63 -22.10
CA ALA A 276 13.19 7.56 -22.77
C ALA A 276 13.77 6.15 -22.49
N CYS A 277 15.10 6.04 -22.37
CA CYS A 277 15.79 4.80 -22.03
C CYS A 277 15.52 4.38 -20.59
N MET A 278 15.69 5.30 -19.63
CA MET A 278 15.39 5.03 -18.23
C MET A 278 13.91 4.70 -18.02
N GLN A 279 13.00 5.44 -18.66
CA GLN A 279 11.57 5.16 -18.62
C GLN A 279 11.23 3.77 -19.20
N PHE A 280 11.87 3.35 -20.30
CA PHE A 280 11.69 2.01 -20.85
C PHE A 280 12.17 0.91 -19.89
N ILE A 281 13.34 1.10 -19.26
CA ILE A 281 13.89 0.16 -18.25
C ILE A 281 12.92 0.05 -17.05
N ASN A 282 12.45 1.19 -16.52
CA ASN A 282 11.47 1.23 -15.42
C ASN A 282 10.21 0.41 -15.75
N ILE A 283 9.70 0.56 -16.98
CA ILE A 283 8.51 -0.15 -17.43
C ILE A 283 8.79 -1.65 -17.59
N VAL A 284 9.83 -2.05 -18.34
CA VAL A 284 10.06 -3.48 -18.63
C VAL A 284 10.39 -4.28 -17.37
N VAL A 285 11.06 -3.69 -16.38
CA VAL A 285 11.36 -4.35 -15.10
C VAL A 285 10.18 -4.32 -14.14
N HIS A 286 9.55 -3.16 -13.90
CA HIS A 286 8.60 -2.99 -12.79
C HIS A 286 7.12 -3.14 -13.14
N SER A 287 6.75 -3.26 -14.42
CA SER A 287 5.33 -3.43 -14.84
C SER A 287 4.82 -4.87 -14.81
N VAL A 288 5.66 -5.85 -14.42
CA VAL A 288 5.28 -7.28 -14.39
C VAL A 288 4.46 -7.63 -13.13
N GLU A 289 3.55 -8.60 -13.28
CA GLU A 289 2.67 -9.05 -12.18
C GLU A 289 3.35 -10.04 -11.22
N ASP A 290 4.30 -10.87 -11.69
CA ASP A 290 5.07 -11.80 -10.85
C ASP A 290 6.31 -11.11 -10.26
N MET A 291 6.37 -11.05 -8.93
CA MET A 291 7.47 -10.43 -8.19
C MET A 291 8.80 -11.20 -8.34
N ASN A 292 8.77 -12.53 -8.51
CA ASN A 292 10.00 -13.30 -8.77
C ASN A 292 10.57 -12.95 -10.15
N PHE A 293 9.68 -12.79 -11.14
CA PHE A 293 10.07 -12.37 -12.48
C PHE A 293 10.56 -10.91 -12.51
N ARG A 294 9.97 -10.02 -11.68
CA ARG A 294 10.48 -8.65 -11.47
C ARG A 294 11.92 -8.66 -10.93
N VAL A 295 12.20 -9.44 -9.89
CA VAL A 295 13.55 -9.58 -9.33
C VAL A 295 14.53 -10.17 -10.36
N HIS A 296 14.08 -11.15 -11.16
CA HIS A 296 14.90 -11.72 -12.25
C HIS A 296 15.27 -10.67 -13.31
N LEU A 297 14.31 -9.89 -13.80
CA LEU A 297 14.54 -8.82 -14.78
C LEU A 297 15.41 -7.69 -14.22
N GLN A 298 15.19 -7.31 -12.96
CA GLN A 298 16.05 -6.34 -12.26
C GLN A 298 17.50 -6.84 -12.24
N TYR A 299 17.71 -8.11 -11.88
CA TYR A 299 19.04 -8.71 -11.80
C TYR A 299 19.72 -8.92 -13.17
N GLU A 300 18.96 -9.05 -14.28
CA GLU A 300 19.53 -8.95 -15.63
C GLU A 300 20.19 -7.58 -15.85
N PHE A 301 19.52 -6.48 -15.48
CA PHE A 301 20.07 -5.13 -15.62
C PHE A 301 21.20 -4.84 -14.61
N THR A 302 21.12 -5.34 -13.37
CA THR A 302 22.24 -5.32 -12.42
C THR A 302 23.49 -5.97 -13.02
N LYS A 303 23.36 -7.16 -13.63
CA LYS A 303 24.47 -7.85 -14.31
C LYS A 303 25.03 -7.10 -15.50
N LEU A 304 24.23 -6.29 -16.17
CA LEU A 304 24.69 -5.39 -17.22
C LEU A 304 25.34 -4.11 -16.68
N GLY A 305 25.42 -3.90 -15.36
CA GLY A 305 26.01 -2.71 -14.75
C GLY A 305 25.10 -1.48 -14.82
N LEU A 306 23.78 -1.66 -14.70
CA LEU A 306 22.85 -0.55 -14.55
C LEU A 306 23.06 0.18 -13.22
N ASP A 307 23.11 -0.55 -12.11
CA ASP A 307 23.11 0.05 -10.77
C ASP A 307 24.37 0.92 -10.54
N ASP A 308 25.56 0.43 -10.96
CA ASP A 308 26.83 1.18 -10.99
C ASP A 308 26.80 2.45 -11.85
N PHE A 309 25.92 2.50 -12.87
CA PHE A 309 25.72 3.67 -13.71
C PHE A 309 24.73 4.64 -13.04
N LEU A 310 23.64 4.14 -12.48
CA LEU A 310 22.66 4.97 -11.78
C LEU A 310 23.24 5.67 -10.56
N GLU A 311 24.12 5.03 -9.78
CA GLU A 311 24.75 5.68 -8.63
C GLU A 311 25.64 6.87 -9.06
N LYS A 312 26.33 6.76 -10.21
CA LYS A 312 27.10 7.86 -10.80
C LYS A 312 26.18 8.95 -11.36
N SER A 313 25.11 8.56 -12.05
CA SER A 313 24.16 9.47 -12.69
C SER A 313 23.11 10.05 -11.74
N ARG A 314 23.08 9.64 -10.47
CA ARG A 314 22.17 10.13 -9.43
C ARG A 314 22.24 11.65 -9.22
N HIS A 315 23.41 12.23 -9.47
CA HIS A 315 23.67 13.67 -9.35
C HIS A 315 23.54 14.42 -10.69
N THR A 316 22.76 13.90 -11.65
CA THR A 316 22.49 14.57 -12.92
C THR A 316 21.81 15.92 -12.72
N GLU A 317 22.24 16.94 -13.48
CA GLU A 317 21.63 18.29 -13.48
C GLU A 317 20.23 18.31 -14.14
N SER A 318 19.78 17.20 -14.76
CA SER A 318 18.51 17.15 -15.45
C SER A 318 17.38 16.61 -14.58
N ASP A 319 16.49 17.49 -14.12
CA ASP A 319 15.27 17.13 -13.36
C ASP A 319 14.49 15.96 -13.99
N LYS A 320 14.33 15.98 -15.32
CA LYS A 320 13.57 14.94 -16.04
C LYS A 320 14.22 13.57 -15.92
N LEU A 321 15.55 13.50 -15.98
CA LEU A 321 16.30 12.26 -15.86
C LEU A 321 16.37 11.83 -14.41
N ALA A 322 16.64 12.76 -13.48
CA ALA A 322 16.65 12.50 -12.04
C ALA A 322 15.33 11.87 -11.56
N VAL A 323 14.18 12.35 -12.04
CA VAL A 323 12.86 11.75 -11.73
C VAL A 323 12.74 10.31 -12.25
N GLN A 324 13.26 9.98 -13.43
CA GLN A 324 13.22 8.59 -13.93
C GLN A 324 14.20 7.68 -13.19
N ILE A 325 15.38 8.18 -12.82
CA ILE A 325 16.36 7.44 -12.01
C ILE A 325 15.80 7.17 -10.62
N GLN A 326 15.26 8.19 -9.93
CA GLN A 326 14.67 8.01 -8.60
C GLN A 326 13.47 7.04 -8.63
N ALA A 327 12.61 7.13 -9.66
CA ALA A 327 11.49 6.20 -9.81
C ALA A 327 11.91 4.73 -10.01
N TYR A 328 13.13 4.46 -10.52
CA TYR A 328 13.73 3.12 -10.51
C TYR A 328 14.20 2.72 -9.12
N LEU A 329 15.01 3.58 -8.49
CA LEU A 329 15.62 3.31 -7.17
C LEU A 329 14.56 3.06 -6.09
N ASP A 330 13.46 3.82 -6.10
CA ASP A 330 12.30 3.63 -5.21
C ASP A 330 11.57 2.29 -5.43
N ASN A 331 11.85 1.59 -6.53
CA ASN A 331 11.21 0.35 -6.99
C ASN A 331 12.16 -0.86 -7.05
N VAL A 332 13.43 -0.69 -6.68
CA VAL A 332 14.40 -1.79 -6.56
C VAL A 332 13.99 -2.72 -5.42
N PHE A 333 13.93 -4.01 -5.71
CA PHE A 333 13.77 -5.06 -4.71
C PHE A 333 15.13 -5.45 -4.12
N ASP A 334 15.34 -5.17 -2.84
CA ASP A 334 16.39 -5.79 -2.04
C ASP A 334 15.84 -7.02 -1.30
N VAL A 335 16.12 -8.21 -1.83
CA VAL A 335 15.69 -9.47 -1.21
C VAL A 335 16.47 -9.76 0.07
N GLY A 336 17.69 -9.24 0.21
CA GLY A 336 18.50 -9.39 1.43
C GLY A 336 17.90 -8.60 2.58
N GLY A 337 17.74 -7.29 2.39
CA GLY A 337 17.09 -6.41 3.38
C GLY A 337 15.69 -6.88 3.77
N LEU A 338 14.87 -7.36 2.81
CA LEU A 338 13.54 -7.91 3.11
C LEU A 338 13.56 -9.19 3.97
N LEU A 339 14.63 -9.98 3.91
CA LEU A 339 14.81 -11.15 4.79
C LEU A 339 15.29 -10.72 6.19
N GLU A 340 16.22 -9.77 6.28
CA GLU A 340 16.70 -9.20 7.55
C GLU A 340 15.55 -8.48 8.31
N ASP A 341 14.70 -7.74 7.60
CA ASP A 341 13.49 -7.12 8.13
C ASP A 341 12.48 -8.17 8.64
N ALA A 342 12.34 -9.29 7.93
CA ALA A 342 11.45 -10.39 8.33
C ALA A 342 11.95 -11.12 9.58
N GLU A 343 13.26 -11.37 9.69
CA GLU A 343 13.89 -11.93 10.89
C GLU A 343 13.76 -10.97 12.08
N THR A 344 14.08 -9.68 11.88
CA THR A 344 13.92 -8.62 12.89
C THR A 344 12.47 -8.51 13.38
N LYS A 345 11.49 -8.64 12.47
CA LYS A 345 10.07 -8.68 12.82
C LYS A 345 9.70 -9.89 13.67
N ASN A 346 10.27 -11.07 13.41
CA ASN A 346 10.00 -12.26 14.20
C ASN A 346 10.53 -12.09 15.64
N VAL A 347 11.76 -11.59 15.81
CA VAL A 347 12.32 -11.27 17.15
C VAL A 347 11.47 -10.22 17.88
N ALA A 348 10.94 -9.23 17.16
CA ALA A 348 10.01 -8.26 17.76
C ALA A 348 8.67 -8.88 18.18
N LEU A 349 8.17 -9.88 17.45
CA LEU A 349 6.95 -10.62 17.81
C LEU A 349 7.16 -11.52 19.03
N GLU A 350 8.29 -12.24 19.10
CA GLU A 350 8.70 -12.98 20.31
C GLU A 350 8.75 -12.06 21.53
N LYS A 351 9.27 -10.83 21.36
CA LYS A 351 9.29 -9.86 22.47
C LYS A 351 7.91 -9.33 22.85
N VAL A 352 6.96 -9.28 21.92
CA VAL A 352 5.55 -8.96 22.23
C VAL A 352 4.92 -10.10 23.02
N GLU A 353 5.13 -11.35 22.63
CA GLU A 353 4.63 -12.54 23.35
C GLU A 353 5.17 -12.59 24.80
N GLU A 354 6.47 -12.37 25.01
CA GLU A 354 7.04 -12.25 26.37
C GLU A 354 6.38 -11.14 27.21
N LEU A 355 6.02 -10.01 26.60
CA LEU A 355 5.37 -8.89 27.29
C LEU A 355 3.90 -9.17 27.59
N GLU A 356 3.20 -9.88 26.72
CA GLU A 356 1.84 -10.37 26.95
C GLU A 356 1.80 -11.39 28.10
N ASP A 357 2.76 -12.32 28.15
CA ASP A 357 2.95 -13.25 29.27
C ASP A 357 3.26 -12.51 30.58
N HIS A 358 4.18 -11.54 30.57
CA HIS A 358 4.47 -10.73 31.75
C HIS A 358 3.26 -9.91 32.24
N LEU A 359 2.45 -9.37 31.33
CA LEU A 359 1.20 -8.68 31.67
C LEU A 359 0.18 -9.64 32.28
N SER A 360 0.03 -10.85 31.72
CA SER A 360 -0.88 -11.87 32.28
C SER A 360 -0.48 -12.23 33.72
N HIS A 361 0.81 -12.46 33.98
CA HIS A 361 1.32 -12.79 35.30
C HIS A 361 1.19 -11.65 36.32
N VAL A 362 1.35 -10.39 35.88
CA VAL A 362 1.14 -9.21 36.73
C VAL A 362 -0.35 -9.00 37.03
N THR A 363 -1.25 -9.27 36.07
CA THR A 363 -2.70 -9.16 36.30
C THR A 363 -3.24 -10.28 37.21
N GLU A 364 -2.72 -11.51 37.10
CA GLU A 364 -3.03 -12.60 38.03
C GLU A 364 -2.60 -12.25 39.47
N LYS A 365 -1.35 -11.81 39.65
CA LYS A 365 -0.84 -11.34 40.96
C LYS A 365 -1.62 -10.16 41.54
N LEU A 366 -2.06 -9.23 40.69
CA LEU A 366 -2.91 -8.13 41.12
C LEU A 366 -4.24 -8.65 41.67
N LEU A 367 -4.87 -9.59 40.96
CA LEU A 367 -6.12 -10.26 41.38
C LEU A 367 -5.93 -11.05 42.69
N GLU A 368 -4.81 -11.74 42.87
CA GLU A 368 -4.47 -12.42 44.14
C GLU A 368 -4.38 -11.43 45.30
N VAL A 369 -3.66 -10.32 45.12
CA VAL A 369 -3.50 -9.27 46.15
C VAL A 369 -4.82 -8.55 46.44
N GLU A 370 -5.65 -8.31 45.43
CA GLU A 370 -7.02 -7.77 45.60
C GLU A 370 -7.89 -8.73 46.43
N ASN A 371 -7.84 -10.04 46.16
CA ASN A 371 -8.56 -11.04 46.96
C ASN A 371 -8.01 -11.16 48.40
N GLU A 372 -6.69 -11.13 48.58
CA GLU A 372 -6.07 -11.12 49.91
C GLU A 372 -6.44 -9.87 50.72
N THR A 373 -6.46 -8.69 50.10
CA THR A 373 -6.82 -7.45 50.78
C THR A 373 -8.32 -7.42 51.11
N MET A 374 -9.17 -7.90 50.20
CA MET A 374 -10.62 -8.05 50.43
C MET A 374 -10.93 -9.00 51.60
N THR A 375 -10.24 -10.14 51.69
CA THR A 375 -10.41 -11.09 52.82
C THR A 375 -9.88 -10.54 54.14
N LYS A 376 -8.75 -9.80 54.13
CA LYS A 376 -8.23 -9.10 55.32
C LYS A 376 -9.21 -8.01 55.79
N VAL A 377 -9.81 -7.25 54.89
CA VAL A 377 -10.86 -6.26 55.21
C VAL A 377 -12.07 -6.95 55.86
N ALA A 378 -12.59 -8.02 55.26
CA ALA A 378 -13.75 -8.74 55.81
C ALA A 378 -13.49 -9.35 57.21
N GLU A 379 -12.27 -9.85 57.49
CA GLU A 379 -11.91 -10.33 58.82
C GLU A 379 -11.75 -9.18 59.83
N LEU A 380 -11.20 -8.03 59.43
CA LEU A 380 -11.14 -6.83 60.28
C LEU A 380 -12.54 -6.27 60.59
N GLU A 381 -13.44 -6.20 59.62
CA GLU A 381 -14.84 -5.82 59.81
C GLU A 381 -15.55 -6.76 60.80
N LYS A 382 -15.33 -8.06 60.68
CA LYS A 382 -15.86 -9.09 61.60
C LYS A 382 -15.29 -8.94 63.02
N GLN A 383 -14.00 -8.63 63.16
CA GLN A 383 -13.38 -8.38 64.47
C GLN A 383 -13.90 -7.08 65.11
N LEU A 384 -14.09 -6.03 64.32
CA LEU A 384 -14.67 -4.76 64.76
C LEU A 384 -16.11 -4.98 65.24
N LEU A 385 -16.93 -5.69 64.45
CA LEU A 385 -18.30 -6.07 64.82
C LEU A 385 -18.36 -6.93 66.09
N GLN A 386 -17.37 -7.79 66.34
CA GLN A 386 -17.29 -8.54 67.59
C GLN A 386 -16.93 -7.62 68.77
N LYS A 387 -15.97 -6.71 68.60
CA LYS A 387 -15.58 -5.77 69.66
C LYS A 387 -16.70 -4.78 69.99
N ASP A 388 -17.51 -4.37 69.03
CA ASP A 388 -18.72 -3.58 69.29
C ASP A 388 -19.73 -4.34 70.15
N LYS A 389 -19.96 -5.65 69.90
CA LYS A 389 -20.81 -6.49 70.75
C LYS A 389 -20.25 -6.62 72.16
N ASP A 390 -18.94 -6.85 72.29
CA ASP A 390 -18.27 -6.95 73.59
C ASP A 390 -18.37 -5.62 74.36
N LEU A 391 -18.19 -4.47 73.67
CA LEU A 391 -18.35 -3.13 74.25
C LEU A 391 -19.79 -2.85 74.71
N VAL A 392 -20.80 -3.31 73.96
CA VAL A 392 -22.21 -3.22 74.38
C VAL A 392 -22.45 -4.05 75.63
N ALA A 393 -21.99 -5.31 75.67
CA ALA A 393 -22.14 -6.17 76.85
C ALA A 393 -21.40 -5.63 78.09
N ILE A 394 -20.21 -5.01 77.91
CA ILE A 394 -19.48 -4.33 78.99
C ILE A 394 -20.24 -3.09 79.47
N LYS A 395 -20.86 -2.31 78.57
CA LYS A 395 -21.71 -1.18 78.96
C LYS A 395 -22.94 -1.65 79.75
N GLU A 396 -23.67 -2.64 79.29
CA GLU A 396 -24.83 -3.21 79.99
C GLU A 396 -24.47 -3.74 81.39
N THR A 397 -23.35 -4.47 81.51
CA THR A 397 -22.89 -4.98 82.82
C THR A 397 -22.37 -3.86 83.73
N TYR A 398 -21.70 -2.84 83.19
CA TYR A 398 -21.31 -1.64 83.94
C TYR A 398 -22.53 -0.85 84.42
N GLU A 399 -23.53 -0.62 83.58
CA GLU A 399 -24.78 0.08 83.92
C GLU A 399 -25.58 -0.67 85.00
N SER A 400 -25.65 -2.00 84.91
CA SER A 400 -26.25 -2.86 85.93
C SER A 400 -25.49 -2.79 87.26
N THR A 401 -24.16 -2.91 87.23
CA THR A 401 -23.32 -2.84 88.44
C THR A 401 -23.33 -1.44 89.06
N SER A 402 -23.31 -0.39 88.23
CA SER A 402 -23.44 1.01 88.65
C SER A 402 -24.79 1.26 89.33
N SER A 403 -25.88 0.70 88.78
CA SER A 403 -27.22 0.75 89.38
C SER A 403 -27.28 0.02 90.73
N GLN A 404 -26.62 -1.13 90.87
CA GLN A 404 -26.46 -1.83 92.15
C GLN A 404 -25.64 -1.00 93.15
N VAL A 405 -24.50 -0.44 92.75
CA VAL A 405 -23.63 0.41 93.58
C VAL A 405 -24.35 1.68 94.02
N ASN A 406 -25.10 2.34 93.14
CA ASN A 406 -25.88 3.53 93.48
C ASN A 406 -27.03 3.20 94.43
N THR A 407 -27.64 2.02 94.29
CA THR A 407 -28.65 1.53 95.24
C THR A 407 -28.02 1.23 96.61
N LEU A 408 -26.85 0.59 96.64
CA LEU A 408 -26.08 0.35 97.87
C LEU A 408 -25.63 1.65 98.54
N ARG A 409 -25.13 2.63 97.79
CA ARG A 409 -24.77 3.96 98.31
C ARG A 409 -25.96 4.65 98.93
N ARG A 410 -27.12 4.66 98.27
CA ARG A 410 -28.37 5.22 98.83
C ARG A 410 -28.76 4.53 100.14
N MET A 411 -28.68 3.19 100.20
CA MET A 411 -28.94 2.46 101.45
C MET A 411 -27.92 2.75 102.55
N ILE A 412 -26.65 2.98 102.22
CA ILE A 412 -25.61 3.40 103.19
C ILE A 412 -25.90 4.82 103.67
N GLU A 413 -26.22 5.77 102.78
CA GLU A 413 -26.59 7.14 103.14
C GLU A 413 -27.86 7.19 104.03
N GLU A 414 -28.87 6.37 103.72
CA GLU A 414 -30.05 6.18 104.56
C GLU A 414 -29.70 5.58 105.93
N LYS A 415 -28.77 4.61 105.98
CA LYS A 415 -28.27 4.01 107.22
C LYS A 415 -27.44 4.99 108.04
N ASP A 416 -26.56 5.77 107.42
CA ASP A 416 -25.72 6.79 108.07
C ASP A 416 -26.54 7.99 108.52
N ALA A 417 -27.61 8.34 107.80
CA ALA A 417 -28.61 9.29 108.27
C ALA A 417 -29.39 8.71 109.47
N ALA A 418 -29.73 7.42 109.46
CA ALA A 418 -30.34 6.76 110.62
C ALA A 418 -29.38 6.63 111.81
N PHE A 419 -28.09 6.37 111.59
CA PHE A 419 -27.04 6.38 112.61
C PHE A 419 -26.80 7.77 113.18
N ARG A 420 -26.77 8.82 112.34
CA ARG A 420 -26.69 10.21 112.82
C ARG A 420 -27.93 10.61 113.64
N ARG A 421 -29.14 10.29 113.16
CA ARG A 421 -30.37 10.47 113.97
C ARG A 421 -30.29 9.71 115.29
N ARG A 422 -29.76 8.48 115.30
CA ARG A 422 -29.59 7.68 116.52
C ARG A 422 -28.53 8.27 117.45
N ALA A 423 -27.41 8.76 116.93
CA ALA A 423 -26.35 9.41 117.70
C ALA A 423 -26.81 10.76 118.27
N ASP A 424 -27.58 11.55 117.52
CA ASP A 424 -28.22 12.78 118.01
C ASP A 424 -29.27 12.48 119.09
N LEU A 425 -30.04 11.41 118.93
CA LEU A 425 -30.96 10.92 119.97
C LEU A 425 -30.21 10.43 121.21
N GLU A 426 -29.10 9.69 121.06
CA GLU A 426 -28.24 9.24 122.16
C GLU A 426 -27.52 10.41 122.85
N LYS A 427 -27.14 11.45 122.11
CA LYS A 427 -26.55 12.68 122.67
C LYS A 427 -27.59 13.48 123.47
N ARG A 428 -28.79 13.66 122.92
CA ARG A 428 -29.93 14.25 123.64
C ARG A 428 -30.32 13.43 124.87
N LEU A 429 -30.22 12.10 124.80
CA LEU A 429 -30.40 11.21 125.95
C LEU A 429 -29.37 11.50 127.04
N ARG A 430 -28.07 11.59 126.71
CA ARG A 430 -26.99 11.91 127.67
C ARG A 430 -27.10 13.33 128.25
N GLU A 431 -27.52 14.30 127.45
CA GLU A 431 -27.80 15.68 127.90
C GLU A 431 -29.00 15.73 128.87
N LEU A 432 -29.99 14.84 128.69
CA LEU A 432 -31.10 14.63 129.63
C LEU A 432 -30.72 13.73 130.83
N GLU A 433 -29.68 12.89 130.73
CA GLU A 433 -29.24 11.97 131.79
C GLU A 433 -28.45 12.65 132.92
N GLN A 434 -27.82 13.81 132.64
CA GLN A 434 -27.14 14.62 133.67
C GLN A 434 -28.08 15.51 134.50
N GLN A 435 -29.36 15.59 134.15
CA GLN A 435 -30.40 16.20 134.99
C GLN A 435 -31.30 15.07 135.52
N GLY A 436 -31.01 14.64 136.75
CA GLY A 436 -31.50 13.36 137.25
C GLY A 436 -33.01 13.27 137.52
N SER A 437 -33.43 12.01 137.63
CA SER A 437 -34.66 11.49 138.28
C SER A 437 -35.68 10.79 137.36
N VAL A 438 -35.58 9.45 137.38
CA VAL A 438 -36.69 8.47 137.53
C VAL A 438 -37.84 8.47 136.50
N GLY A 439 -37.99 7.32 135.81
CA GLY A 439 -39.23 6.56 136.02
C GLY A 439 -39.98 5.93 134.82
N VAL A 440 -39.89 4.59 134.73
CA VAL A 440 -40.97 3.57 134.54
C VAL A 440 -42.09 3.72 133.46
N LEU A 441 -42.54 2.53 133.01
CA LEU A 441 -43.82 2.19 132.33
C LEU A 441 -43.83 2.25 130.78
N ARG A 442 -44.40 1.33 129.97
CA ARG A 442 -45.21 0.07 130.05
C ARG A 442 -46.50 0.24 129.24
N GLY A 443 -46.62 -0.54 128.14
CA GLY A 443 -47.86 -0.70 127.36
C GLY A 443 -47.99 0.29 126.18
N VAL A 444 -48.81 0.04 125.15
CA VAL A 444 -49.83 -1.02 124.94
C VAL A 444 -49.87 -1.44 123.44
N ALA A 445 -50.54 -2.57 123.16
CA ALA A 445 -50.97 -3.20 121.88
C ALA A 445 -51.34 -2.26 120.69
N ALA A 446 -51.55 -2.70 119.44
CA ALA A 446 -52.08 -3.97 118.87
C ALA A 446 -51.53 -4.17 117.42
N ARG A 447 -51.28 -5.38 116.89
CA ARG A 447 -52.21 -6.42 116.35
C ARG A 447 -53.22 -5.90 115.27
N PRO A 448 -53.64 -6.71 114.27
CA PRO A 448 -52.85 -7.58 113.37
C PRO A 448 -53.46 -7.77 111.93
N TRP A 449 -52.86 -8.67 111.13
CA TRP A 449 -53.49 -9.54 110.09
C TRP A 449 -53.90 -9.00 108.68
N GLY A 450 -53.78 -9.92 107.69
CA GLY A 450 -54.26 -9.78 106.30
C GLY A 450 -53.39 -10.55 105.29
N GLN A 451 -53.34 -11.89 105.27
CA GLN A 451 -54.20 -12.77 104.43
C GLN A 451 -54.41 -12.22 102.99
N ARG A 452 -54.06 -12.88 101.88
CA ARG A 452 -54.47 -14.22 101.40
C ARG A 452 -53.60 -14.59 100.16
N ARG A 453 -53.01 -15.80 100.04
CA ARG A 453 -53.55 -17.09 99.52
C ARG A 453 -53.72 -17.22 97.99
N ARG A 454 -53.13 -18.34 97.47
CA ARG A 454 -53.53 -19.14 96.27
C ARG A 454 -53.22 -18.50 94.90
N ARG A 455 -52.96 -19.24 93.80
CA ARG A 455 -52.90 -20.71 93.56
C ARG A 455 -52.07 -21.05 92.30
N ARG A 456 -51.39 -22.21 92.33
CA ARG A 456 -51.22 -23.20 91.23
C ARG A 456 -50.99 -22.75 89.75
N ARG A 457 -49.81 -23.15 89.25
CA ARG A 457 -49.57 -24.12 88.14
C ARG A 457 -50.00 -23.79 86.67
N ARG A 458 -48.96 -23.73 85.82
CA ARG A 458 -48.71 -24.50 84.57
C ARG A 458 -49.24 -24.01 83.18
N VAL A 459 -48.28 -24.03 82.24
CA VAL A 459 -48.30 -24.55 80.84
C VAL A 459 -48.38 -23.55 79.65
N ARG A 460 -47.43 -23.76 78.71
CA ARG A 460 -47.29 -23.32 77.29
C ARG A 460 -47.34 -21.81 77.00
N ASP A 461 -46.28 -21.18 76.50
CA ASP A 461 -45.59 -21.40 75.20
C ASP A 461 -46.54 -21.37 73.99
N CYS A 462 -46.58 -20.23 73.28
CA CYS A 462 -46.23 -20.13 71.85
C CYS A 462 -46.45 -18.70 71.31
N GLY A 463 -45.56 -18.26 70.42
CA GLY A 463 -46.01 -17.64 69.17
C GLY A 463 -46.23 -16.11 69.08
N ARG A 464 -45.11 -15.41 68.82
CA ARG A 464 -44.91 -14.59 67.60
C ARG A 464 -45.54 -13.19 67.48
N SER A 465 -44.75 -12.34 66.81
CA SER A 465 -45.13 -11.12 66.05
C SER A 465 -45.36 -9.85 66.87
N HIS A 466 -44.61 -8.79 66.54
CA HIS A 466 -45.15 -7.44 66.37
C HIS A 466 -44.23 -6.67 65.42
N GLY A 467 -44.82 -5.99 64.44
CA GLY A 467 -44.13 -5.02 63.60
C GLY A 467 -44.90 -3.71 63.58
N SER A 468 -44.17 -2.59 63.46
CA SER A 468 -44.63 -1.25 63.05
C SER A 468 -45.76 -0.60 63.89
N ALA A 469 -45.80 0.71 64.19
CA ALA A 469 -45.27 1.85 63.44
C ALA A 469 -45.42 3.16 64.26
N ARG A 470 -44.58 4.17 63.97
CA ARG A 470 -44.83 5.65 64.14
C ARG A 470 -45.12 6.15 65.59
N ALA A 471 -45.08 7.44 65.95
CA ALA A 471 -44.28 8.64 65.61
C ALA A 471 -44.57 9.69 66.74
N ALA A 472 -44.16 10.96 66.80
CA ALA A 472 -43.48 11.90 65.89
C ALA A 472 -42.88 13.11 66.70
N ARG A 473 -42.13 14.00 66.01
CA ARG A 473 -42.18 15.50 65.98
C ARG A 473 -42.48 16.33 67.26
N ALA A 474 -42.01 17.57 67.44
CA ALA A 474 -41.09 18.52 66.77
C ALA A 474 -40.68 19.59 67.83
N GLY A 475 -39.82 20.62 67.69
CA GLY A 475 -39.10 21.37 66.63
C GLY A 475 -38.31 22.50 67.36
N GLY A 476 -37.72 23.56 66.78
CA GLY A 476 -37.50 24.00 65.39
C GLY A 476 -37.35 25.54 65.26
N ALA A 477 -36.37 26.04 64.47
CA ALA A 477 -36.26 27.40 63.86
C ALA A 477 -35.04 27.38 62.89
N ARG A 478 -35.08 27.64 61.57
CA ARG A 478 -35.54 28.77 60.69
C ARG A 478 -34.62 30.00 60.72
N ALA A 479 -34.22 30.65 59.62
CA ALA A 479 -34.64 30.65 58.18
C ALA A 479 -33.38 30.85 57.24
N ASP A 480 -33.21 30.22 56.06
CA ASP A 480 -33.82 30.41 54.70
C ASP A 480 -33.27 31.63 53.90
N PRO A 481 -33.20 31.68 52.53
CA PRO A 481 -33.76 30.72 51.54
C PRO A 481 -32.92 30.32 50.28
N SER A 482 -33.24 29.13 49.75
CA SER A 482 -33.42 28.68 48.34
C SER A 482 -32.51 29.08 47.15
N ALA A 483 -31.93 28.04 46.50
CA ALA A 483 -31.96 27.81 45.03
C ALA A 483 -31.73 26.30 44.74
N ASP A 484 -32.20 25.79 43.60
CA ASP A 484 -32.29 24.36 43.28
C ASP A 484 -30.95 23.60 43.11
N LEU A 485 -30.97 22.28 43.37
CA LEU A 485 -29.82 21.38 43.26
C LEU A 485 -29.95 20.42 42.07
N GLU A 486 -29.04 20.55 41.09
CA GLU A 486 -28.69 19.51 40.11
C GLU A 486 -27.34 18.84 40.49
N PRO A 487 -27.05 17.62 40.00
CA PRO A 487 -25.95 16.79 40.50
C PRO A 487 -24.54 17.28 40.13
N PRO A 488 -23.50 16.93 40.92
CA PRO A 488 -22.16 17.51 40.80
C PRO A 488 -21.33 16.97 39.62
N PRO A 489 -20.45 17.80 39.01
CA PRO A 489 -19.57 17.40 37.91
C PRO A 489 -18.29 16.65 38.37
N PRO A 490 -17.59 15.93 37.46
CA PRO A 490 -16.34 15.24 37.76
C PRO A 490 -15.13 16.17 37.99
N PRO A 491 -14.06 15.69 38.65
CA PRO A 491 -12.91 16.51 39.06
C PRO A 491 -11.95 16.91 37.91
N PRO A 492 -11.19 18.02 38.06
CA PRO A 492 -10.31 18.58 37.03
C PRO A 492 -8.91 17.92 36.95
N PRO A 493 -8.17 18.10 35.84
CA PRO A 493 -6.84 17.52 35.63
C PRO A 493 -5.68 18.32 36.29
N PRO A 494 -4.52 17.68 36.51
CA PRO A 494 -3.31 18.32 37.06
C PRO A 494 -2.57 19.22 36.05
N PRO A 495 -1.65 20.11 36.52
CA PRO A 495 -1.08 21.20 35.73
C PRO A 495 0.08 20.81 34.80
N LEU A 496 0.29 21.62 33.75
CA LEU A 496 1.38 21.50 32.78
C LEU A 496 2.68 22.14 33.27
N HIS A 497 3.80 21.42 33.09
CA HIS A 497 5.18 21.95 33.15
C HIS A 497 5.85 21.85 31.75
N PRO A 498 6.95 22.58 31.48
CA PRO A 498 7.26 23.03 30.11
C PRO A 498 7.95 22.01 29.19
N ARG A 499 7.87 22.29 27.88
CA ARG A 499 8.43 21.51 26.76
C ARG A 499 9.95 21.32 26.82
N PRO A 500 10.42 20.17 26.33
CA PRO A 500 11.54 20.09 25.39
C PRO A 500 11.07 20.07 23.92
N TYR A 501 11.94 20.44 22.98
CA TYR A 501 11.70 20.38 21.53
C TYR A 501 11.83 18.94 20.98
N PRO A 502 11.31 18.64 19.77
CA PRO A 502 11.01 17.27 19.36
C PRO A 502 12.22 16.50 18.83
N LEU A 503 12.26 15.20 19.14
CA LEU A 503 12.96 14.18 18.36
C LEU A 503 11.92 13.35 17.60
N ALA A 504 12.17 13.11 16.32
CA ALA A 504 11.22 12.42 15.44
C ALA A 504 11.07 10.95 15.82
N GLN A 505 9.83 10.46 15.87
CA GLN A 505 9.52 9.03 15.88
C GLN A 505 8.97 8.64 14.52
N GLY A 506 9.53 7.56 13.96
CA GLY A 506 9.13 6.99 12.68
C GLY A 506 7.72 6.43 12.73
N SER A 507 7.01 6.53 11.61
CA SER A 507 5.65 6.01 11.48
C SER A 507 5.63 4.48 11.37
N SER A 508 4.64 3.88 12.00
CA SER A 508 4.35 2.45 11.92
C SER A 508 4.11 1.97 10.48
N CYS A 509 4.74 0.86 10.11
CA CYS A 509 4.49 0.21 8.82
C CYS A 509 3.13 -0.50 8.81
N GLN A 510 2.10 0.18 8.33
CA GLN A 510 0.87 -0.47 7.87
C GLN A 510 1.06 -0.99 6.44
N PHE A 511 0.81 -2.28 6.21
CA PHE A 511 0.78 -2.86 4.87
C PHE A 511 -0.25 -2.13 4.00
N ARG A 512 0.24 -1.36 3.02
CA ARG A 512 -0.59 -0.62 2.07
C ARG A 512 -0.72 -1.45 0.79
N PRO A 513 -1.93 -1.73 0.28
CA PRO A 513 -2.07 -2.40 -1.00
C PRO A 513 -1.45 -1.53 -2.11
N LEU A 514 -0.73 -2.16 -3.04
CA LEU A 514 -0.09 -1.51 -4.18
C LEU A 514 -1.16 -0.81 -5.05
N HIS A 515 -1.29 0.51 -4.86
CA HIS A 515 -2.10 1.33 -5.74
C HIS A 515 -1.39 1.50 -7.10
N PRO A 516 -2.12 1.46 -8.22
CA PRO A 516 -1.53 1.70 -9.54
C PRO A 516 -1.05 3.16 -9.64
N TRP A 517 0.19 3.31 -10.11
CA TRP A 517 0.93 4.55 -10.40
C TRP A 517 0.06 5.81 -10.60
N PRO A 518 -0.05 6.69 -9.60
CA PRO A 518 -0.71 7.98 -9.74
C PRO A 518 0.30 9.10 -10.08
N HIS A 519 -0.02 9.88 -11.12
CA HIS A 519 0.60 11.17 -11.47
C HIS A 519 2.09 11.21 -11.86
N LEU A 520 2.43 10.65 -13.02
CA LEU A 520 3.63 11.05 -13.79
C LEU A 520 3.38 11.16 -15.32
N CYS A 521 2.11 11.39 -15.71
CA CYS A 521 1.67 11.54 -17.11
C CYS A 521 0.77 12.78 -17.32
N GLN A 522 1.11 13.90 -16.68
CA GLN A 522 0.59 15.22 -17.03
C GLN A 522 1.76 16.15 -17.37
N GLU A 523 1.53 17.12 -18.26
CA GLU A 523 2.51 18.11 -18.74
C GLU A 523 3.63 17.63 -19.71
N HIS A 524 3.32 16.79 -20.72
CA HIS A 524 3.98 16.92 -22.05
C HIS A 524 3.04 16.48 -23.21
N PRO A 525 2.91 17.27 -24.29
CA PRO A 525 1.93 17.02 -25.37
C PRO A 525 2.45 16.06 -26.45
N ARG A 526 2.95 14.88 -26.07
CA ARG A 526 3.34 13.80 -27.00
C ARG A 526 2.91 12.44 -26.44
N LEU A 527 2.06 11.73 -27.19
CA LEU A 527 1.47 10.41 -26.89
C LEU A 527 0.38 10.39 -25.80
N SER A 528 -0.86 10.74 -26.21
CA SER A 528 -2.08 10.45 -25.45
C SER A 528 -2.51 8.98 -25.63
N PHE A 529 -1.81 8.05 -24.96
CA PHE A 529 -2.20 6.62 -24.96
C PHE A 529 -3.32 6.26 -23.98
N SER A 530 -3.85 7.24 -23.24
CA SER A 530 -4.87 7.11 -22.19
C SER A 530 -6.22 6.49 -22.62
N ALA A 531 -6.38 6.13 -23.90
CA ALA A 531 -7.59 5.53 -24.46
C ALA A 531 -7.45 4.03 -24.80
N LEU A 532 -6.28 3.40 -24.60
CA LEU A 532 -6.08 1.96 -24.86
C LEU A 532 -6.25 1.05 -23.63
N ALA A 533 -6.40 1.63 -22.43
CA ALA A 533 -6.75 0.86 -21.23
C ALA A 533 -8.22 0.40 -21.29
N TYR A 534 -8.42 -0.83 -21.79
CA TYR A 534 -9.74 -1.45 -21.90
C TYR A 534 -10.35 -1.68 -20.50
N GLN A 535 -11.63 -1.32 -20.32
CA GLN A 535 -12.34 -1.56 -19.07
C GLN A 535 -12.51 -3.08 -18.82
N PRO A 536 -12.38 -3.57 -17.57
CA PRO A 536 -12.75 -4.94 -17.25
C PRO A 536 -14.28 -5.10 -17.36
N SER A 537 -14.70 -5.96 -18.28
CA SER A 537 -16.09 -6.41 -18.37
C SER A 537 -16.45 -7.19 -17.09
N GLY A 538 -17.59 -6.88 -16.49
CA GLY A 538 -17.86 -7.25 -15.10
C GLY A 538 -18.24 -8.71 -14.87
N LEU A 539 -17.75 -9.27 -13.76
CA LEU A 539 -18.38 -10.37 -13.04
C LEU A 539 -19.30 -9.77 -11.97
N ARG A 540 -20.58 -9.57 -12.30
CA ARG A 540 -21.64 -9.51 -11.28
C ARG A 540 -22.15 -10.93 -11.07
N SER A 541 -21.73 -11.58 -9.99
CA SER A 541 -22.40 -12.77 -9.50
C SER A 541 -23.86 -12.43 -9.17
N ARG A 542 -24.75 -13.36 -9.48
CA ARG A 542 -26.02 -13.53 -8.76
C ARG A 542 -25.79 -14.45 -7.57
#